data_AF-A0A1Y2CLJ7-F1
#
_entry.id   AF-A0A1Y2CLJ7-F1
#
_cell.length_a   1.000
_cell.length_b   1.000
_cell.length_c   1.000
_cell.angle_alpha   90.00
_cell.angle_beta   90.00
_cell.angle_gamma   90.00
#
_symmetry.space_group_name_H-M   'P 1'
#
loop_
_entity.id
_entity.type
_entity.pdbx_description
1 polymer ?
#
loop_
_entity_poly.entity_id
_entity_poly.type
_entity_poly.pdbx_seq_one_letter_code
_entity_poly.pdbx_strand_id
1 'polypeptide(L)'
;MTIVHRVHNFYQFDLTLATSLADARGRVFVMTFGSEDPETGESWCPDSRAGMPLIRKAIEKVSNATLLECPTGDKTEWKDPNNPYRHHKLLKASRIPTIYEISHDGKRVLQQLVEKEVTEDNLNKFIENNGDSVGVWRVGVGYQGWTLAFVLTVVFAAFFFTTTRY
;
A
#
# COMPACT_ATOMS: atom_id res chain seq x y z
N MET A 1 14.24 -5.71 0.24
CA MET A 1 13.46 -6.58 1.16
C MET A 1 12.00 -6.30 0.90
N THR A 2 11.21 -7.36 0.68
CA THR A 2 9.76 -7.24 0.48
C THR A 2 9.07 -7.37 1.83
N ILE A 3 8.16 -6.46 2.13
CA ILE A 3 7.30 -6.54 3.32
C ILE A 3 6.00 -7.24 2.91
N VAL A 4 5.58 -8.25 3.66
CA VAL A 4 4.34 -8.97 3.40
C VAL A 4 3.39 -8.74 4.57
N HIS A 5 2.21 -8.21 4.28
CA HIS A 5 1.12 -8.07 5.24
C HIS A 5 -0.02 -8.99 4.84
N ARG A 6 -0.61 -9.68 5.81
CA ARG A 6 -1.73 -10.56 5.57
C ARG A 6 -3.01 -9.98 6.16
N VAL A 7 -4.06 -9.92 5.37
CA VAL A 7 -5.39 -9.52 5.79
C VAL A 7 -6.10 -10.77 6.34
N HIS A 8 -6.50 -10.73 7.61
CA HIS A 8 -7.17 -11.87 8.26
C HIS A 8 -8.68 -11.89 8.03
N ASN A 9 -9.28 -10.73 7.82
CA ASN A 9 -10.68 -10.59 7.46
C ASN A 9 -10.88 -9.36 6.57
N PHE A 10 -11.93 -9.37 5.75
CA PHE A 10 -12.20 -8.27 4.83
C PHE A 10 -12.37 -6.91 5.55
N TYR A 11 -12.94 -6.88 6.76
CA TYR A 11 -13.18 -5.63 7.49
C TYR A 11 -11.89 -4.90 7.90
N GLN A 12 -10.76 -5.61 7.93
CA GLN A 12 -9.44 -5.03 8.16
C GLN A 12 -8.75 -4.58 6.88
N PHE A 13 -9.29 -4.90 5.70
CA PHE A 13 -8.63 -4.63 4.42
C PHE A 13 -8.20 -3.17 4.28
N ASP A 14 -9.13 -2.22 4.47
CA ASP A 14 -8.86 -0.78 4.27
C ASP A 14 -7.83 -0.25 5.27
N LEU A 15 -7.90 -0.69 6.53
CA LEU A 15 -6.94 -0.29 7.56
C LEU A 15 -5.54 -0.84 7.27
N THR A 16 -5.46 -2.11 6.88
CA THR A 16 -4.19 -2.76 6.52
C THR A 16 -3.59 -2.12 5.27
N LEU A 17 -4.41 -1.79 4.26
CA LEU A 17 -3.98 -1.07 3.07
C LEU A 17 -3.46 0.32 3.41
N ALA A 18 -4.20 1.10 4.21
CA ALA A 18 -3.79 2.44 4.62
C ALA A 18 -2.47 2.41 5.41
N THR A 19 -2.32 1.47 6.35
CA THR A 19 -1.09 1.28 7.13
C THR A 19 0.09 0.91 6.21
N SER A 20 -0.15 -0.04 5.30
CA SER A 20 0.88 -0.48 4.35
C SER A 20 1.33 0.65 3.43
N LEU A 21 0.42 1.51 2.97
CA LEU A 21 0.74 2.68 2.15
C LEU A 21 1.52 3.74 2.94
N ALA A 22 1.18 3.96 4.21
CA ALA A 22 1.89 4.91 5.06
C ALA A 22 3.34 4.48 5.34
N ASP A 23 3.57 3.18 5.53
CA ASP A 23 4.89 2.63 5.85
C ASP A 23 5.71 2.25 4.59
N ALA A 24 5.06 2.21 3.42
CA ALA A 24 5.69 1.79 2.18
C ALA A 24 6.87 2.68 1.80
N ARG A 25 7.99 2.04 1.47
CA ARG A 25 9.19 2.70 0.93
C ARG A 25 9.34 2.51 -0.58
N GLY A 26 8.39 1.84 -1.20
CA GLY A 26 8.37 1.46 -2.61
C GLY A 26 6.94 1.15 -3.05
N ARG A 27 6.82 0.30 -4.07
CA ARG A 27 5.53 -0.06 -4.69
C ARG A 27 4.69 -0.92 -3.75
N VAL A 28 3.38 -0.70 -3.76
CA VAL A 28 2.41 -1.46 -2.94
C VAL A 28 1.55 -2.31 -3.87
N PHE A 29 1.50 -3.60 -3.55
CA PHE A 29 0.75 -4.59 -4.30
C PHE A 29 -0.29 -5.26 -3.40
N VAL A 30 -1.42 -5.63 -3.99
CA VAL A 30 -2.47 -6.40 -3.32
C VAL A 30 -2.72 -7.67 -4.11
N MET A 31 -2.77 -8.82 -3.46
CA MET A 31 -3.10 -10.10 -4.07
C MET A 31 -4.37 -10.66 -3.43
N THR A 32 -5.43 -10.84 -4.22
CA THR A 32 -6.61 -11.60 -3.81
C THR A 32 -6.51 -13.04 -4.30
N PHE A 33 -6.76 -14.01 -3.43
CA PHE A 33 -6.66 -15.44 -3.76
C PHE A 33 -7.67 -16.27 -2.96
N GLY A 34 -7.89 -17.53 -3.35
CA GLY A 34 -8.75 -18.44 -2.61
C GLY A 34 -8.10 -18.83 -1.29
N SER A 35 -8.80 -18.70 -0.16
CA SER A 35 -8.23 -19.03 1.15
C SER A 35 -7.71 -20.47 1.21
N GLU A 36 -6.76 -20.68 2.11
CA GLU A 36 -6.23 -21.99 2.42
C GLU A 36 -7.31 -22.89 3.02
N ASP A 37 -7.39 -24.11 2.51
CA ASP A 37 -8.23 -25.16 3.05
C ASP A 37 -7.67 -25.61 4.42
N PRO A 38 -8.48 -25.68 5.49
CA PRO A 38 -7.99 -26.02 6.82
C PRO A 38 -7.35 -27.41 6.95
N GLU A 39 -7.71 -28.37 6.10
CA GLU A 39 -7.19 -29.73 6.15
C GLU A 39 -5.82 -29.84 5.46
N THR A 40 -5.66 -29.15 4.33
CA THR A 40 -4.43 -29.24 3.51
C THR A 40 -3.43 -28.11 3.77
N GLY A 41 -3.90 -26.97 4.26
CA GLY A 41 -3.11 -25.74 4.36
C GLY A 41 -2.82 -25.06 3.01
N GLU A 42 -3.35 -25.59 1.90
CA GLU A 42 -3.20 -25.02 0.56
C GLU A 42 -4.46 -24.29 0.12
N SER A 43 -4.32 -23.29 -0.76
CA SER A 43 -5.50 -22.64 -1.36
C SER A 43 -6.46 -23.67 -2.00
N TRP A 44 -7.76 -23.56 -1.69
CA TRP A 44 -8.79 -24.42 -2.29
C TRP A 44 -8.87 -24.25 -3.82
N CYS A 45 -8.46 -23.09 -4.33
CA CYS A 45 -8.48 -22.74 -5.75
C CYS A 45 -7.18 -23.23 -6.45
N PRO A 46 -7.27 -24.10 -7.48
CA PRO A 46 -6.09 -24.58 -8.22
C PRO A 46 -5.28 -23.45 -8.88
N ASP A 47 -5.97 -22.46 -9.49
CA ASP A 47 -5.29 -21.33 -10.13
C ASP A 47 -4.54 -20.48 -9.10
N SER A 48 -5.09 -20.32 -7.89
CA SER A 48 -4.42 -19.61 -6.81
C SER A 48 -3.19 -20.37 -6.31
N ARG A 49 -3.25 -21.71 -6.19
CA ARG A 49 -2.07 -22.54 -5.86
C ARG A 49 -0.95 -22.37 -6.88
N ALA A 50 -1.29 -22.29 -8.17
CA ALA A 50 -0.32 -22.08 -9.23
C ALA A 50 0.22 -20.64 -9.28
N GLY A 51 -0.65 -19.63 -9.12
CA GLY A 51 -0.30 -18.22 -9.32
C GLY A 51 0.38 -17.54 -8.13
N MET A 52 0.02 -17.87 -6.88
CA MET A 52 0.58 -17.22 -5.69
C MET A 52 2.11 -17.35 -5.59
N PRO A 53 2.73 -18.53 -5.83
CA PRO A 53 4.19 -18.65 -5.82
C PRO A 53 4.86 -17.77 -6.88
N LEU A 54 4.24 -17.63 -8.06
CA LEU A 54 4.76 -16.79 -9.14
C LEU A 54 4.71 -15.31 -8.74
N ILE A 55 3.59 -14.86 -8.16
CA ILE A 55 3.41 -13.49 -7.67
C ILE A 55 4.47 -13.16 -6.62
N ARG A 56 4.61 -14.00 -5.58
CA ARG A 56 5.59 -13.79 -4.50
C ARG A 56 7.01 -13.67 -5.05
N LYS A 57 7.42 -14.62 -5.91
CA LYS A 57 8.73 -14.62 -6.59
C LYS A 57 8.95 -13.38 -7.47
N ALA A 58 7.91 -12.87 -8.12
CA ALA A 58 8.03 -11.65 -8.92
C ALA A 58 8.19 -10.41 -8.04
N ILE A 59 7.40 -10.27 -6.97
CA ILE A 59 7.45 -9.11 -6.07
C ILE A 59 8.76 -9.07 -5.26
N GLU A 60 9.39 -10.20 -4.96
CA GLU A 60 10.73 -10.26 -4.34
C GLU A 60 11.81 -9.54 -5.16
N LYS A 61 11.65 -9.47 -6.48
CA LYS A 61 12.57 -8.74 -7.38
C LYS A 61 12.38 -7.22 -7.31
N VAL A 62 11.26 -6.75 -6.74
CA VAL A 62 10.94 -5.32 -6.66
C VAL A 62 11.52 -4.73 -5.38
N SER A 63 12.39 -3.74 -5.54
CA SER A 63 13.05 -3.10 -4.40
C SER A 63 12.03 -2.38 -3.51
N ASN A 64 12.11 -2.65 -2.19
CA ASN A 64 11.27 -2.06 -1.15
C ASN A 64 9.75 -2.22 -1.39
N ALA A 65 9.35 -3.30 -2.07
CA ALA A 65 7.95 -3.59 -2.32
C ALA A 65 7.22 -4.00 -1.03
N THR A 66 5.92 -3.68 -0.99
CA THR A 66 4.98 -4.18 0.01
C THR A 66 3.91 -5.01 -0.68
N LEU A 67 3.64 -6.22 -0.20
CA LEU A 67 2.62 -7.12 -0.71
C LEU A 67 1.55 -7.37 0.35
N LEU A 68 0.29 -7.12 0.02
CA LEU A 68 -0.86 -7.45 0.85
C LEU A 68 -1.51 -8.74 0.34
N GLU A 69 -1.51 -9.76 1.18
CA GLU A 69 -2.19 -11.01 0.93
C GLU A 69 -3.61 -10.94 1.45
N CYS A 70 -4.59 -11.09 0.55
CA CYS A 70 -6.02 -10.99 0.83
C CYS A 70 -6.73 -12.32 0.49
N PRO A 71 -6.86 -13.22 1.48
CA PRO A 71 -7.69 -14.41 1.34
C PRO A 71 -9.15 -13.99 1.13
N THR A 72 -9.81 -14.56 0.12
CA THR A 72 -11.17 -14.16 -0.27
C THR A 72 -12.28 -14.95 0.43
N GLY A 73 -11.91 -15.84 1.35
CA GLY A 73 -12.80 -16.80 1.99
C GLY A 73 -12.70 -18.18 1.36
N ASP A 74 -13.52 -19.10 1.86
CA ASP A 74 -13.67 -20.42 1.28
C ASP A 74 -14.33 -20.37 -0.11
N LYS A 75 -14.44 -21.53 -0.75
CA LYS A 75 -15.00 -21.64 -2.10
C LYS A 75 -16.47 -21.17 -2.18
N THR A 76 -17.24 -21.36 -1.11
CA THR A 76 -18.65 -20.96 -1.06
C THR A 76 -18.77 -19.45 -0.86
N GLU A 77 -17.97 -18.86 0.04
CA GLU A 77 -17.89 -17.42 0.26
C GLU A 77 -17.44 -16.67 -0.99
N TRP A 78 -16.47 -17.19 -1.74
CA TRP A 78 -16.02 -16.56 -2.99
C TRP A 78 -17.08 -16.63 -4.12
N LYS A 79 -17.84 -17.72 -4.17
CA LYS A 79 -18.90 -17.91 -5.19
C LYS A 79 -20.11 -17.03 -4.94
N ASP A 80 -20.32 -16.56 -3.71
CA ASP A 80 -21.36 -15.59 -3.42
C ASP A 80 -21.12 -14.30 -4.24
N PRO A 81 -22.08 -13.87 -5.08
CA PRO A 81 -21.97 -12.60 -5.79
C PRO A 81 -21.78 -11.40 -4.84
N ASN A 82 -22.26 -11.50 -3.59
CA ASN A 82 -22.12 -10.47 -2.56
C ASN A 82 -20.80 -10.52 -1.80
N ASN A 83 -19.84 -11.34 -2.23
CA ASN A 83 -18.51 -11.37 -1.61
C ASN A 83 -17.93 -9.95 -1.56
N PRO A 84 -17.45 -9.48 -0.40
CA PRO A 84 -17.13 -8.08 -0.21
C PRO A 84 -15.98 -7.60 -1.10
N TYR A 85 -15.05 -8.48 -1.52
CA TYR A 85 -14.01 -8.13 -2.48
C TYR A 85 -14.56 -7.83 -3.89
N ARG A 86 -15.69 -8.44 -4.28
CA ARG A 86 -16.37 -8.16 -5.56
C ARG A 86 -16.97 -6.75 -5.60
N HIS A 87 -17.41 -6.26 -4.44
CA HIS A 87 -18.05 -4.96 -4.28
C HIS A 87 -17.10 -3.87 -3.76
N HIS A 88 -15.86 -4.22 -3.41
CA HIS A 88 -14.89 -3.27 -2.90
C HIS A 88 -14.60 -2.18 -3.95
N LYS A 89 -14.72 -0.90 -3.56
CA LYS A 89 -14.69 0.26 -4.49
C LYS A 89 -13.40 0.33 -5.31
N LEU A 90 -12.29 -0.09 -4.71
CA LEU A 90 -10.96 -0.07 -5.34
C LEU A 90 -10.70 -1.34 -6.18
N LEU A 91 -10.96 -2.53 -5.61
CA LEU A 91 -10.49 -3.80 -6.19
C LEU A 91 -11.48 -4.40 -7.19
N LYS A 92 -12.79 -4.34 -6.89
CA LYS A 92 -13.86 -4.95 -7.69
C LYS A 92 -13.49 -6.35 -8.21
N ALA A 93 -13.02 -7.21 -7.33
CA ALA A 93 -12.40 -8.47 -7.69
C ALA A 93 -13.37 -9.38 -8.45
N SER A 94 -13.08 -9.67 -9.71
CA SER A 94 -13.94 -10.50 -10.56
C SER A 94 -13.55 -11.98 -10.52
N ARG A 95 -12.24 -12.25 -10.49
CA ARG A 95 -11.63 -13.60 -10.50
C ARG A 95 -10.47 -13.66 -9.49
N ILE A 96 -9.99 -14.87 -9.23
CA ILE A 96 -8.84 -15.16 -8.38
C ILE A 96 -7.92 -16.19 -9.08
N PRO A 97 -6.60 -16.16 -8.85
CA PRO A 97 -5.88 -15.11 -8.14
C PRO A 97 -5.86 -13.81 -8.96
N THR A 98 -5.83 -12.65 -8.31
CA THR A 98 -5.63 -11.36 -8.97
C THR A 98 -4.58 -10.58 -8.21
N ILE A 99 -3.60 -10.03 -8.93
CA ILE A 99 -2.59 -9.11 -8.40
C ILE A 99 -2.90 -7.70 -8.89
N TYR A 100 -2.81 -6.74 -7.98
CA TYR A 100 -3.06 -5.32 -8.22
C TYR A 100 -1.83 -4.53 -7.82
N GLU A 101 -1.47 -3.50 -8.58
CA GLU A 101 -0.60 -2.43 -8.11
C GLU A 101 -1.46 -1.24 -7.70
N ILE A 102 -1.24 -0.76 -6.48
CA ILE A 102 -2.03 0.33 -5.89
C ILE A 102 -1.23 1.63 -5.96
N SER A 103 -1.89 2.72 -6.35
CA SER A 103 -1.29 4.06 -6.33
C SER A 103 -0.88 4.47 -4.91
N HIS A 104 0.14 5.31 -4.79
CA HIS A 104 0.64 5.76 -3.48
C HIS A 104 -0.44 6.47 -2.64
N ASP A 105 -1.43 7.12 -3.28
CA ASP A 105 -2.56 7.75 -2.57
C ASP A 105 -3.64 6.75 -2.12
N GLY A 106 -3.52 5.46 -2.48
CA GLY A 106 -4.45 4.39 -2.14
C GLY A 106 -5.79 4.44 -2.87
N LYS A 107 -5.94 5.32 -3.87
CA LYS A 107 -7.25 5.61 -4.49
C LYS A 107 -7.47 4.90 -5.83
N ARG A 108 -6.42 4.37 -6.46
CA ARG A 108 -6.49 3.80 -7.80
C ARG A 108 -5.70 2.50 -7.89
N VAL A 109 -6.21 1.59 -8.72
CA VAL A 109 -5.43 0.46 -9.24
C VAL A 109 -4.70 0.97 -10.48
N LEU A 110 -3.38 0.93 -10.47
CA LEU A 110 -2.54 1.36 -11.59
C LEU A 110 -2.52 0.31 -12.69
N GLN A 111 -2.42 -0.96 -12.29
CA GLN A 111 -2.47 -2.12 -13.17
C GLN A 111 -2.88 -3.36 -12.39
N GLN A 112 -3.37 -4.38 -13.09
CA GLN A 112 -3.72 -5.68 -12.52
C GLN A 112 -3.43 -6.82 -13.50
N LEU A 113 -3.22 -8.03 -12.99
CA LEU A 113 -3.26 -9.27 -13.76
C LEU A 113 -4.27 -10.22 -13.12
N VAL A 114 -5.16 -10.79 -13.94
CA VAL A 114 -6.29 -11.60 -13.49
C VAL A 114 -6.13 -13.06 -13.92
N GLU A 115 -6.12 -13.97 -12.95
CA GLU A 115 -6.10 -15.44 -13.09
C GLU A 115 -5.12 -15.95 -14.15
N LYS A 116 -5.59 -16.20 -15.38
CA LYS A 116 -4.79 -16.75 -16.48
C LYS A 116 -3.71 -15.79 -16.97
N GLU A 117 -3.85 -14.51 -16.67
CA GLU A 117 -2.84 -13.50 -16.96
C GLU A 117 -1.65 -13.58 -16.00
N VAL A 118 -1.81 -14.26 -14.85
CA VAL A 118 -0.75 -14.47 -13.84
C VAL A 118 0.23 -15.54 -14.33
N THR A 119 1.05 -15.18 -15.31
CA THR A 119 2.15 -16.00 -15.85
C THR A 119 3.49 -15.35 -15.51
N GLU A 120 4.59 -16.10 -15.52
CA GLU A 120 5.92 -15.54 -15.25
C GLU A 120 6.27 -14.38 -16.19
N ASP A 121 5.98 -14.51 -17.50
CA ASP A 121 6.27 -13.48 -18.49
C ASP A 121 5.47 -12.20 -18.26
N ASN A 122 4.18 -12.33 -17.96
CA ASN A 122 3.33 -11.18 -17.68
C ASN A 122 3.69 -10.52 -16.36
N LEU A 123 4.05 -11.30 -15.34
CA LEU A 123 4.51 -10.77 -14.05
C LEU A 123 5.84 -10.02 -14.20
N ASN A 124 6.78 -10.52 -15.00
CA ASN A 124 8.03 -9.80 -15.28
C ASN A 124 7.74 -8.44 -15.95
N LYS A 125 6.84 -8.41 -16.96
CA LYS A 125 6.41 -7.15 -17.59
C LYS A 125 5.67 -6.23 -16.61
N PHE A 126 4.83 -6.79 -15.75
CA PHE A 126 4.07 -6.07 -14.74
C PHE A 126 4.98 -5.35 -13.74
N ILE A 127 6.06 -6.00 -13.31
CA ILE A 127 7.03 -5.37 -12.40
C ILE A 127 8.01 -4.44 -13.12
N GLU A 128 8.24 -4.59 -14.42
CA GLU A 128 9.07 -3.67 -15.22
C GLU A 128 8.31 -2.38 -15.58
N ASN A 129 7.02 -2.49 -15.85
CA ASN A 129 6.14 -1.36 -16.08
C ASN A 129 5.95 -0.61 -14.75
N ASN A 130 6.76 0.44 -14.54
CA ASN A 130 6.59 1.36 -13.42
C ASN A 130 5.27 2.13 -13.61
N GLY A 131 4.18 1.58 -13.07
CA GLY A 131 2.82 2.10 -13.21
C GLY A 131 2.63 3.51 -12.63
N ASP A 132 3.53 3.91 -11.73
CA ASP A 132 3.77 5.31 -11.39
C ASP A 132 5.21 5.62 -11.81
N SER A 133 5.36 6.55 -12.74
CA SER A 133 6.55 7.41 -12.77
C SER A 133 6.58 8.12 -11.43
N VAL A 134 7.22 7.48 -10.44
CA VAL A 134 7.58 8.11 -9.18
C VAL A 134 8.33 9.35 -9.59
N GLY A 135 7.68 10.50 -9.35
CA GLY A 135 8.28 11.79 -9.57
C GLY A 135 9.70 11.77 -9.00
N VAL A 136 10.63 12.19 -9.83
CA VAL A 136 11.93 12.70 -9.44
C VAL A 136 11.71 13.74 -8.33
N TRP A 137 11.67 13.32 -7.07
CA TRP A 137 11.83 14.14 -5.85
C TRP A 137 12.22 13.26 -4.66
N ARG A 138 13.37 12.59 -4.75
CA ARG A 138 14.21 12.29 -3.58
C ARG A 138 15.69 12.48 -3.93
N VAL A 139 16.03 13.66 -4.44
CA VAL A 139 17.34 14.28 -4.16
C VAL A 139 17.09 15.79 -4.02
N GLY A 140 17.19 16.27 -2.79
CA GLY A 140 16.90 17.66 -2.42
C GLY A 140 17.17 17.86 -0.94
N VAL A 141 18.44 17.70 -0.56
CA VAL A 141 18.97 18.21 0.71
C VAL A 141 18.68 19.70 0.75
N GLY A 142 17.98 20.17 1.78
CA GLY A 142 17.54 21.57 1.85
C GLY A 142 16.93 21.99 3.19
N TYR A 143 17.36 21.43 4.31
CA TYR A 143 17.20 22.10 5.61
C TYR A 143 18.28 23.20 5.69
N GLN A 144 18.01 24.36 5.10
CA GLN A 144 18.54 25.62 5.60
C GLN A 144 17.40 26.34 6.32
N GLY A 145 17.12 25.87 7.54
CA GLY A 145 16.42 26.67 8.52
C GLY A 145 17.35 27.80 8.94
N TRP A 146 17.19 28.95 8.28
CA TRP A 146 17.74 30.20 8.78
C TRP A 146 17.16 30.44 10.17
N THR A 147 18.05 30.68 11.11
CA THR A 147 17.75 31.24 12.43
C THR A 147 16.98 32.55 12.25
N LEU A 148 15.65 32.49 12.30
CA LEU A 148 14.82 33.65 12.62
C LEU A 148 14.77 33.79 14.14
N ALA A 149 15.92 34.16 14.71
CA ALA A 149 15.95 34.91 15.96
C ALA A 149 15.45 36.31 15.63
N PHE A 150 14.13 36.58 15.66
CA PHE A 150 13.58 37.95 15.72
C PHE A 150 12.07 37.96 15.98
N VAL A 151 11.61 37.36 17.09
CA VAL A 151 10.38 37.80 17.78
C VAL A 151 10.60 37.59 19.29
N LEU A 152 10.22 38.58 20.09
CA LEU A 152 10.33 38.72 21.56
C LEU A 152 11.59 39.39 22.12
N THR A 153 11.73 40.70 21.90
CA THR A 153 12.15 41.61 22.98
C THR A 153 11.54 43.00 22.79
N VAL A 154 10.25 43.16 23.09
CA VAL A 154 9.69 44.48 23.48
C VAL A 154 8.68 44.24 24.60
N VAL A 155 9.18 43.93 25.79
CA VAL A 155 8.49 44.19 27.07
C VAL A 155 9.59 44.65 28.04
N PHE A 156 9.33 45.71 28.79
CA PHE A 156 10.17 46.39 29.80
C PHE A 156 11.10 47.51 29.32
N ALA A 157 10.51 48.69 29.06
CA ALA A 157 11.07 49.97 29.49
C ALA A 157 9.95 51.05 29.51
N ALA A 158 9.01 50.91 30.44
CA ALA A 158 8.01 51.95 30.74
C ALA A 158 7.76 52.01 32.24
N PHE A 159 8.79 52.39 33.01
CA PHE A 159 8.80 52.71 34.44
C PHE A 159 10.23 53.25 34.67
N PHE A 160 10.54 54.48 35.05
CA PHE A 160 9.87 55.49 35.86
C PHE A 160 10.29 56.88 35.34
N PHE A 161 9.32 57.75 35.05
CA PHE A 161 9.55 59.19 34.92
C PHE A 161 8.91 59.88 36.13
N THR A 162 9.60 59.85 37.27
CA THR A 162 9.38 60.70 38.45
C THR A 162 10.73 60.72 39.16
N THR A 163 11.46 61.81 39.37
CA THR A 163 11.13 63.15 39.86
C THR A 163 12.26 64.06 39.39
N THR A 164 12.00 65.27 38.91
CA THR A 164 12.23 66.48 39.71
C THR A 164 11.66 67.67 38.93
N ARG A 165 10.77 68.43 39.56
CA ARG A 165 10.72 69.89 39.39
C ARG A 165 10.97 70.49 40.77
N TYR A 166 11.63 71.65 40.75
CA TYR A 166 11.77 72.58 41.87
C TYR A 166 10.48 72.71 42.69
#